data_AF-A0A9P7XHI8-F1
#
_entry.id   AF-A0A9P7XHI8-F1
#
_cell.length_a   1.000
_cell.length_b   1.000
_cell.length_c   1.000
_cell.angle_alpha   90.00
_cell.angle_beta   90.00
_cell.angle_gamma   90.00
#
_symmetry.space_group_name_H-M   'P 1'
#
loop_
_entity.id
_entity.type
_entity.pdbx_description
1 polymer ?
#
loop_
_entity_poly.entity_id
_entity_poly.type
_entity_poly.pdbx_seq_one_letter_code
_entity_poly.pdbx_strand_id
1 'polypeptide(L)'
;MWSVGCVFGELILNEPLFQAKGELDMISMIFKLLGGPTEEAWPGFSKLPLVKTLNIPSQVHSNLRNKFQFISNAGLDLMSRLLTYDPAQRITAEEALDHPYFKEAPLPKHPDLFSSFPSLAAGEKKPRAYESPSAPAHQRKDYEFV
;
A
#
# COMPACT_ATOMS: atom_id res chain seq x y z
N MET A 1 5.95 -6.97 10.54
CA MET A 1 6.43 -6.35 9.30
C MET A 1 5.78 -6.91 8.05
N TRP A 2 5.65 -8.23 7.87
CA TRP A 2 4.94 -8.80 6.70
C TRP A 2 3.54 -8.19 6.49
N SER A 3 2.71 -8.14 7.53
CA SER A 3 1.37 -7.54 7.45
C SER A 3 1.39 -6.05 7.06
N VAL A 4 2.44 -5.32 7.45
CA VAL A 4 2.64 -3.91 7.03
C VAL A 4 2.93 -3.85 5.53
N GLY A 5 3.72 -4.78 5.00
CA GLY A 5 3.91 -4.94 3.55
C GLY A 5 2.60 -5.22 2.80
N CYS A 6 1.73 -6.07 3.35
CA CYS A 6 0.41 -6.31 2.78
C CYS A 6 -0.46 -5.04 2.74
N VAL A 7 -0.53 -4.30 3.87
CA VAL A 7 -1.27 -3.03 3.95
C VAL A 7 -0.67 -1.98 3.01
N PHE A 8 0.65 -1.89 2.96
CA PHE A 8 1.34 -0.97 2.04
C PHE A 8 1.00 -1.28 0.58
N GLY A 9 0.97 -2.56 0.20
CA GLY A 9 0.54 -2.98 -1.13
C GLY A 9 -0.93 -2.65 -1.40
N GLU A 10 -1.80 -2.86 -0.41
CA GLU A 10 -3.23 -2.55 -0.50
C GLU A 10 -3.49 -1.05 -0.67
N LEU A 11 -2.77 -0.18 0.06
CA LEU A 11 -2.90 1.27 -0.09
C LEU A 11 -2.52 1.76 -1.49
N ILE A 12 -1.59 1.08 -2.16
CA ILE A 12 -1.16 1.45 -3.52
C ILE A 12 -2.14 0.95 -4.57
N LEU A 13 -2.70 -0.25 -4.38
CA LEU A 13 -3.61 -0.87 -5.33
C LEU A 13 -5.08 -0.46 -5.13
N ASN A 14 -5.42 0.07 -3.94
CA ASN A 14 -6.79 0.26 -3.45
C ASN A 14 -7.61 -1.04 -3.39
N GLU A 15 -6.94 -2.19 -3.32
CA GLU A 15 -7.56 -3.51 -3.13
C GLU A 15 -6.63 -4.41 -2.31
N PRO A 16 -7.15 -5.41 -1.58
CA PRO A 16 -6.31 -6.28 -0.76
C PRO A 16 -5.25 -6.98 -1.61
N LEU A 17 -4.00 -6.98 -1.14
CA LEU A 17 -2.86 -7.53 -1.87
C LEU A 17 -3.04 -9.03 -2.21
N PHE A 18 -3.62 -9.77 -1.26
CA PHE A 18 -3.91 -11.20 -1.34
C PHE A 18 -5.37 -11.46 -0.98
N GLN A 19 -6.21 -11.68 -1.98
CA GLN A 19 -7.64 -12.02 -1.81
C GLN A 19 -7.85 -13.54 -1.86
N ALA A 20 -7.26 -14.23 -0.88
CA ALA A 20 -7.28 -15.68 -0.84
C ALA A 20 -8.55 -16.22 -0.18
N LYS A 21 -9.05 -17.37 -0.68
CA LYS A 21 -10.20 -18.07 -0.09
C LYS A 21 -9.82 -19.09 0.99
N GLY A 22 -8.52 -19.33 1.17
CA GLY A 22 -7.96 -20.26 2.15
C GLY A 22 -6.43 -20.22 2.18
N GLU A 23 -5.82 -21.00 3.07
CA GLU A 23 -4.37 -20.95 3.33
C GLU A 23 -3.53 -21.37 2.11
N LEU A 24 -3.91 -22.46 1.43
CA LEU A 24 -3.18 -22.93 0.24
C LEU A 24 -3.27 -21.95 -0.94
N ASP A 25 -4.44 -21.31 -1.08
CA ASP A 25 -4.65 -20.27 -2.09
C ASP A 25 -3.80 -19.03 -1.77
N MET A 26 -3.75 -18.63 -0.49
CA MET A 26 -2.89 -17.54 -0.02
C MET A 26 -1.41 -17.81 -0.34
N ILE A 27 -0.92 -19.01 -0.01
CA ILE A 27 0.46 -19.40 -0.33
C ILE A 27 0.71 -19.37 -1.83
N SER A 28 -0.24 -19.88 -2.63
CA SER A 28 -0.14 -19.85 -4.09
C SER A 28 -0.10 -18.43 -4.64
N MET A 29 -0.88 -17.50 -4.07
CA MET A 29 -0.84 -16.07 -4.44
C MET A 29 0.49 -15.41 -4.05
N ILE A 30 1.03 -15.74 -2.88
CA ILE A 30 2.35 -15.26 -2.44
C ILE A 30 3.43 -15.70 -3.44
N PHE A 31 3.46 -16.99 -3.80
CA PHE A 31 4.43 -17.50 -4.76
C PHE A 31 4.28 -16.89 -6.17
N LYS A 32 3.05 -16.64 -6.61
CA LYS A 32 2.81 -15.94 -7.89
C LYS A 32 3.34 -14.50 -7.88
N LEU A 33 3.28 -13.82 -6.73
CA LEU A 33 3.73 -12.44 -6.59
C LEU A 33 5.24 -12.33 -6.40
N LEU A 34 5.82 -13.14 -5.52
CA LEU A 34 7.22 -13.01 -5.10
C LEU A 34 8.16 -13.98 -5.82
N GLY A 35 7.62 -14.99 -6.51
CA GLY A 35 8.38 -16.15 -6.97
C GLY A 35 8.43 -17.24 -5.89
N GLY A 36 8.79 -18.46 -6.28
CA GLY A 36 9.01 -19.58 -5.36
C GLY A 36 10.23 -19.30 -4.46
N PRO A 37 10.15 -19.58 -3.15
CA PRO A 37 11.28 -19.44 -2.24
C PRO A 37 12.42 -20.39 -2.62
N THR A 38 13.64 -19.91 -2.55
CA THR A 38 14.87 -20.70 -2.74
C THR A 38 15.66 -20.77 -1.44
N GLU A 39 16.64 -21.69 -1.34
CA GLU A 39 17.49 -21.79 -0.16
C GLU A 39 18.38 -20.55 0.04
N GLU A 40 18.66 -19.80 -1.03
CA GLU A 40 19.36 -18.51 -0.95
C GLU A 40 18.45 -17.42 -0.37
N ALA A 41 17.17 -17.41 -0.74
CA ALA A 41 16.20 -16.42 -0.26
C ALA A 41 15.66 -16.74 1.14
N TRP A 42 15.62 -18.02 1.52
CA TRP A 42 15.23 -18.47 2.84
C TRP A 42 15.95 -19.78 3.22
N PRO A 43 17.13 -19.68 3.87
CA PRO A 43 17.88 -20.85 4.30
C PRO A 43 17.09 -21.73 5.27
N GLY A 44 16.98 -23.01 4.94
CA GLY A 44 16.23 -23.99 5.73
C GLY A 44 14.73 -24.03 5.44
N PHE A 45 14.25 -23.31 4.42
CA PHE A 45 12.86 -23.40 3.97
C PHE A 45 12.44 -24.85 3.69
N SER A 46 13.26 -25.64 2.99
CA SER A 46 13.00 -27.06 2.70
C SER A 46 12.80 -27.96 3.92
N LYS A 47 13.24 -27.51 5.10
CA LYS A 47 13.13 -28.25 6.36
C LYS A 47 11.81 -28.00 7.09
N LEU A 48 11.02 -27.00 6.68
CA LEU A 48 9.75 -26.70 7.34
C LEU A 48 8.74 -27.83 7.08
N PRO A 49 7.93 -28.19 8.09
CA PRO A 49 7.09 -29.40 8.05
C PRO A 49 6.06 -29.39 6.92
N LEU A 50 5.57 -28.20 6.55
CA LEU A 50 4.51 -28.04 5.54
C LEU A 50 5.03 -27.91 4.11
N VAL A 51 6.34 -27.74 3.87
CA VAL A 51 6.84 -27.50 2.50
C VAL A 51 6.54 -28.67 1.57
N LYS A 52 6.58 -29.91 2.09
CA LYS A 52 6.32 -31.12 1.32
C LYS A 52 4.88 -31.21 0.79
N THR A 53 3.95 -30.46 1.36
CA THR A 53 2.55 -30.42 0.92
C THR A 53 2.26 -29.25 -0.02
N LEU A 54 3.24 -28.36 -0.25
CA LEU A 54 3.07 -27.17 -1.09
C LEU A 54 3.57 -27.42 -2.51
N ASN A 55 2.83 -26.89 -3.49
CA ASN A 55 3.30 -26.84 -4.87
C ASN A 55 4.09 -25.54 -5.09
N ILE A 56 5.41 -25.63 -5.07
CA ILE A 56 6.29 -24.49 -5.28
C ILE A 56 6.44 -24.27 -6.80
N PRO A 57 6.13 -23.08 -7.34
CA PRO A 57 6.30 -22.83 -8.76
C PRO A 57 7.78 -22.79 -9.14
N SER A 58 8.09 -23.16 -10.38
CA SER A 58 9.45 -23.06 -10.95
C SER A 58 9.89 -21.61 -11.18
N GLN A 59 8.97 -20.65 -11.21
CA GLN A 59 9.28 -19.24 -11.32
C GLN A 59 9.92 -18.75 -10.02
N VAL A 60 11.19 -18.35 -10.09
CA VAL A 60 11.95 -17.84 -8.94
C VAL A 60 11.87 -16.31 -8.82
N HIS A 61 11.61 -15.60 -9.92
CA HIS A 61 11.66 -14.14 -9.92
C HIS A 61 10.37 -13.50 -9.39
N SER A 62 10.53 -12.36 -8.73
CA SER A 62 9.44 -11.53 -8.23
C SER A 62 8.71 -10.80 -9.36
N ASN A 63 7.38 -10.78 -9.29
CA ASN A 63 6.48 -10.02 -10.15
C ASN A 63 6.10 -8.65 -9.55
N LEU A 64 6.72 -8.21 -8.45
CA LEU A 64 6.38 -6.96 -7.77
C LEU A 64 6.41 -5.76 -8.73
N ARG A 65 7.45 -5.62 -9.56
CA ARG A 65 7.54 -4.50 -10.53
C ARG A 65 6.39 -4.50 -11.54
N ASN A 66 5.96 -5.68 -11.98
CA ASN A 66 4.87 -5.82 -12.95
C ASN A 66 3.52 -5.49 -12.32
N LYS A 67 3.31 -5.86 -11.05
CA LYS A 67 2.06 -5.57 -10.31
C LYS A 67 1.98 -4.10 -9.88
N PHE A 68 3.10 -3.52 -9.45
CA PHE A 68 3.19 -2.15 -8.96
C PHE A 68 3.90 -1.25 -10.00
N GLN A 69 3.22 -0.95 -11.11
CA GLN A 69 3.84 -0.25 -12.24
C GLN A 69 4.15 1.23 -11.94
N PHE A 70 3.37 1.85 -11.05
CA PHE A 70 3.43 3.29 -10.75
C PHE A 70 4.16 3.62 -9.45
N ILE A 71 4.65 2.60 -8.73
CA ILE A 71 5.44 2.82 -7.52
C ILE A 71 6.85 3.29 -7.92
N SER A 72 7.45 4.15 -7.09
CA SER A 72 8.86 4.52 -7.22
C SER A 72 9.79 3.32 -6.99
N ASN A 73 11.04 3.44 -7.42
CA ASN A 73 12.04 2.40 -7.16
C ASN A 73 12.29 2.24 -5.64
N ALA A 74 12.29 3.33 -4.85
CA ALA A 74 12.46 3.24 -3.41
C ALA A 74 11.23 2.59 -2.73
N GLY A 75 10.02 2.87 -3.22
CA GLY A 75 8.82 2.20 -2.72
C GLY A 75 8.81 0.72 -3.04
N LEU A 76 9.29 0.33 -4.23
CA LEU A 76 9.44 -1.06 -4.60
C LEU A 76 10.50 -1.77 -3.74
N ASP A 77 11.62 -1.10 -3.45
CA ASP A 77 12.65 -1.61 -2.54
C ASP A 77 12.05 -1.85 -1.15
N LEU A 78 11.34 -0.87 -0.59
CA LEU A 78 10.67 -1.00 0.71
C LEU A 78 9.68 -2.17 0.72
N MET A 79 8.85 -2.29 -0.33
CA MET A 79 7.90 -3.40 -0.49
C MET A 79 8.62 -4.75 -0.49
N SER A 80 9.72 -4.87 -1.24
CA SER A 80 10.48 -6.12 -1.33
C SER A 80 11.10 -6.54 0.02
N ARG A 81 11.57 -5.56 0.80
CA ARG A 81 12.12 -5.78 2.15
C ARG A 81 11.06 -6.13 3.19
N LEU A 82 9.87 -5.52 3.10
CA LEU A 82 8.73 -5.85 3.96
C LEU A 82 8.18 -7.26 3.70
N LEU A 83 8.19 -7.68 2.43
CA LEU A 83 7.68 -8.98 1.96
C LEU A 83 8.80 -10.02 1.76
N THR A 84 9.94 -9.85 2.41
CA THR A 84 11.02 -10.86 2.40
C THR A 84 10.56 -12.15 3.09
N TYR A 85 10.84 -13.29 2.44
CA TYR A 85 10.44 -14.62 2.91
C TYR A 85 11.02 -14.95 4.28
N ASP A 86 12.35 -14.94 4.40
CA ASP A 86 13.04 -15.21 5.64
C ASP A 86 12.72 -14.12 6.68
N PRO A 87 12.06 -14.45 7.80
CA PRO A 87 11.79 -13.49 8.86
C PRO A 87 13.05 -12.86 9.46
N ALA A 88 14.20 -13.56 9.43
CA ALA A 88 15.46 -13.06 9.95
C ALA A 88 16.12 -12.01 9.03
N GLN A 89 15.83 -12.05 7.73
CA GLN A 89 16.30 -11.06 6.75
C GLN A 89 15.27 -9.95 6.48
N ARG A 90 14.05 -10.10 7.01
CA ARG A 90 12.97 -9.13 6.81
C ARG A 90 13.27 -7.86 7.60
N ILE A 91 13.11 -6.71 6.93
CA ILE A 91 13.33 -5.40 7.53
C ILE A 91 12.57 -5.21 8.84
N THR A 92 13.23 -4.62 9.82
CA THR A 92 12.63 -4.26 11.11
C THR A 92 11.79 -2.99 11.00
N ALA A 93 11.01 -2.68 12.03
CA ALA A 93 10.21 -1.44 12.05
C ALA A 93 11.11 -0.19 12.07
N GLU A 94 12.22 -0.23 12.82
CA GLU A 94 13.17 0.88 12.92
C GLU A 94 13.85 1.17 11.58
N GLU A 95 14.37 0.13 10.91
CA GLU A 95 14.97 0.26 9.58
C GLU A 95 13.96 0.71 8.53
N ALA A 96 12.71 0.25 8.62
CA ALA A 96 11.65 0.67 7.70
C ALA A 96 11.32 2.16 7.86
N LEU A 97 11.29 2.69 9.09
CA LEU A 97 11.04 4.11 9.34
C LEU A 97 12.15 5.01 8.76
N ASP A 98 13.39 4.54 8.75
CA ASP A 98 14.52 5.29 8.18
C ASP A 98 14.66 5.15 6.65
N HIS A 99 13.83 4.31 6.02
CA HIS A 99 13.94 3.94 4.62
C HIS A 99 13.85 5.15 3.66
N PRO A 100 14.66 5.20 2.58
CA PRO A 100 14.66 6.31 1.62
C PRO A 100 13.30 6.67 1.01
N TYR A 101 12.39 5.69 0.92
CA TYR A 101 11.02 5.88 0.45
C TYR A 101 10.27 6.99 1.19
N PHE A 102 10.49 7.16 2.49
CA PHE A 102 9.81 8.21 3.26
C PHE A 102 10.46 9.60 3.12
N LYS A 103 11.61 9.68 2.45
CA LYS A 103 12.40 10.90 2.27
C LYS A 103 12.40 11.39 0.81
N GLU A 104 11.90 10.58 -0.13
CA GLU A 104 11.81 10.96 -1.53
C GLU A 104 10.61 11.89 -1.82
N ALA A 105 10.67 12.63 -2.91
CA ALA A 105 9.56 13.46 -3.35
C ALA A 105 8.50 12.62 -4.11
N PRO A 106 7.20 12.94 -3.96
CA PRO A 106 6.64 13.96 -3.09
C PRO A 106 6.66 13.54 -1.61
N LEU A 107 6.98 14.49 -0.73
CA LEU A 107 6.94 14.26 0.71
C LEU A 107 5.51 13.97 1.20
N PRO A 108 5.35 13.26 2.33
CA PRO A 108 4.05 13.04 2.94
C PRO A 108 3.29 14.37 3.13
N LYS A 109 1.98 14.36 2.84
CA LYS A 109 1.13 15.53 3.07
C LYS A 109 1.12 15.86 4.56
N HIS A 110 1.16 17.15 4.87
CA HIS A 110 0.93 17.62 6.24
C HIS A 110 -0.46 17.16 6.72
N PRO A 111 -0.63 16.71 7.98
CA PRO A 111 -1.91 16.24 8.50
C PRO A 111 -3.09 17.22 8.27
N ASP A 112 -2.83 18.52 8.35
CA ASP A 112 -3.83 19.58 8.12
C ASP A 112 -4.38 19.61 6.68
N LEU A 113 -3.68 18.99 5.73
CA LEU A 113 -4.11 18.88 4.34
C LEU A 113 -4.93 17.62 4.07
N PHE A 114 -5.04 16.71 5.04
CA PHE A 114 -5.98 15.61 4.93
C PHE A 114 -7.39 16.16 5.06
N SER A 115 -8.27 15.71 4.17
CA SER A 115 -9.70 15.97 4.31
C SER A 115 -10.13 15.41 5.67
N SER A 116 -10.48 16.29 6.61
CA SER A 116 -11.06 15.89 7.88
C SER A 116 -12.44 15.29 7.62
N PHE A 117 -12.49 13.99 7.37
CA PHE A 117 -13.72 13.24 7.46
C PHE A 117 -14.03 13.14 8.95
N PRO A 118 -15.16 13.66 9.44
CA PRO A 118 -15.55 13.44 10.82
C PRO A 118 -15.60 11.93 11.03
N SER A 119 -14.74 11.40 11.89
CA SER A 119 -14.73 9.99 12.20
C SER A 119 -15.99 9.70 13.01
N LEU A 120 -17.00 9.12 12.37
CA LEU A 120 -18.22 8.64 13.05
C LEU A 120 -17.87 7.64 14.16
N ALA A 121 -16.80 6.86 13.98
CA ALA A 121 -16.29 5.92 14.98
C ALA A 121 -15.65 6.59 16.19
N ALA A 122 -15.08 7.79 16.04
CA ALA A 122 -14.49 8.58 17.12
C ALA A 122 -15.50 9.56 17.78
N GLY A 123 -16.76 9.55 17.35
CA GLY A 123 -17.80 10.46 17.87
C GLY A 123 -17.64 11.91 17.41
N GLU A 124 -16.77 12.18 16.43
CA GLU A 124 -16.52 13.51 15.92
C GLU A 124 -17.70 13.98 15.06
N LYS A 125 -18.31 15.11 15.44
CA LYS A 125 -19.39 15.71 14.67
C LYS A 125 -18.80 16.48 13.49
N LYS A 126 -19.41 16.32 12.31
CA LYS A 126 -19.09 17.12 11.11
C LYS A 126 -19.05 18.61 11.49
N PRO A 127 -17.93 19.33 11.27
CA PRO A 127 -17.93 20.77 11.41
C PRO A 127 -19.03 21.33 10.50
N ARG A 128 -19.82 22.29 10.99
CA ARG A 128 -20.85 22.94 10.16
C ARG A 128 -20.19 23.42 8.87
N ALA A 129 -20.79 23.06 7.73
CA ALA A 129 -20.31 23.53 6.44
C ALA A 129 -20.20 25.05 6.48
N TYR A 130 -19.05 25.59 6.09
CA TYR A 130 -18.91 27.04 5.91
C TYR A 130 -19.95 27.44 4.85
N GLU A 131 -20.90 28.31 5.21
CA GLU A 131 -21.84 28.86 4.24
C GLU A 131 -21.00 29.64 3.21
N SER A 132 -20.89 29.08 2.00
CA SER A 132 -20.27 29.81 0.90
C SER A 132 -21.16 31.01 0.61
N PRO A 133 -20.61 32.24 0.57
CA PRO A 133 -21.43 33.41 0.30
C PRO A 133 -22.16 33.23 -1.03
N SER A 134 -23.47 33.48 -1.03
CA SER A 134 -24.30 33.40 -2.22
C SER A 134 -23.70 34.27 -3.33
N ALA A 135 -23.67 33.73 -4.55
CA ALA A 135 -23.18 34.45 -5.71
C ALA A 135 -23.93 35.79 -5.86
N PRO A 136 -23.23 36.90 -6.18
CA PRO A 136 -23.87 38.20 -6.31
C PRO A 136 -24.94 38.17 -7.41
N ALA A 137 -26.12 38.70 -7.08
CA ALA A 137 -27.23 38.79 -8.02
C ALA A 137 -26.84 39.68 -9.21
N HIS A 138 -27.05 39.18 -10.42
CA HIS A 138 -26.83 39.94 -11.64
C HIS A 138 -27.85 41.09 -11.71
N GLN A 139 -27.43 42.30 -11.35
CA GLN A 139 -28.20 43.50 -11.70
C GLN A 139 -28.12 43.66 -13.21
N ARG A 140 -29.26 43.47 -13.91
CA ARG A 140 -29.41 43.95 -15.27
C ARG A 140 -29.35 45.48 -15.19
N LYS A 141 -28.28 46.07 -15.71
CA LYS A 141 -28.28 47.49 -16.03
C LYS A 141 -29.04 47.63 -17.33
N ASP A 142 -30.25 48.16 -17.25
CA ASP A 142 -30.99 48.61 -18.42
C ASP A 142 -30.23 49.81 -18.99
N TYR A 143 -29.52 49.59 -20.09
CA TYR A 143 -28.92 50.67 -20.87
C TYR A 143 -30.05 51.31 -21.69
N GLU A 144 -30.55 52.46 -21.24
CA GLU A 144 -31.37 53.32 -22.09
C GLU A 144 -30.47 53.94 -23.17
N PHE A 145 -30.78 53.64 -24.42
CA PHE A 145 -30.16 54.25 -25.58
C PHE A 145 -30.83 55.61 -25.83
N VAL A 146 -30.03 56.68 -25.81
CA VAL A 146 -30.40 58.02 -26.31
C VAL A 146 -30.07 58.11 -27.79
#